data_AF-N6SZF8-F1
#
_entry.id   AF-N6SZF8-F1
#
_cell.length_a   1.000
_cell.length_b   1.000
_cell.length_c   1.000
_cell.angle_alpha   90.00
_cell.angle_beta   90.00
_cell.angle_gamma   90.00
#
_symmetry.space_group_name_H-M   'P 1'
#
loop_
_entity.id
_entity.type
_entity.pdbx_description
1 polymer ?
#
loop_
_entity_poly.entity_id
_entity_poly.type
_entity_poly.pdbx_seq_one_letter_code
_entity_poly.pdbx_strand_id
1 'polypeptide(L)'
;MDYYLYLYYVRNASVAEMIFRSLDIITIVVPAALPAAMTIGTVYSQSRLKKLKIFCISPPRINVCGKIKLACFDKYAPRHLI
;
A
#
# COMPACT_ATOMS: atom_id res chain seq x y z
N MET A 1 -24.03 8.68 8.29
CA MET A 1 -24.50 9.30 7.02
C MET A 1 -25.80 10.07 7.25
N ASP A 2 -26.71 9.46 7.98
CA ASP A 2 -27.81 9.96 8.80
C ASP A 2 -27.65 11.39 9.38
N TYR A 3 -26.60 11.70 10.17
CA TYR A 3 -26.39 13.08 10.69
C TYR A 3 -26.19 14.15 9.60
N TYR A 4 -25.50 13.80 8.52
CA TYR A 4 -25.19 14.71 7.42
C TYR A 4 -26.44 14.97 6.55
N LEU A 5 -27.27 13.95 6.36
CA LEU A 5 -28.55 14.03 5.65
C LEU A 5 -29.54 14.93 6.41
N TYR A 6 -29.60 14.80 7.74
CA TYR A 6 -30.46 15.62 8.60
C TYR A 6 -30.08 17.11 8.57
N LEU A 7 -28.79 17.42 8.66
CA LEU A 7 -28.28 18.80 8.53
C LEU A 7 -28.56 19.41 7.15
N TYR A 8 -28.51 18.60 6.09
CA TYR A 8 -28.79 19.06 4.74
C TYR A 8 -30.25 19.38 4.50
N TYR A 9 -31.14 18.55 5.06
CA TYR A 9 -32.57 18.77 5.02
C TYR A 9 -32.97 20.05 5.76
N VAL A 10 -32.34 20.32 6.92
CA VAL A 10 -32.59 21.54 7.70
C VAL A 10 -32.02 22.80 7.06
N ARG A 11 -30.91 22.72 6.30
CA ARG A 11 -30.23 23.90 5.74
C ARG A 11 -30.59 24.23 4.29
N ASN A 12 -31.46 23.44 3.62
CA ASN A 12 -31.81 23.63 2.20
C ASN A 12 -30.56 23.85 1.31
N ALA A 13 -29.47 23.14 1.64
CA ALA A 13 -28.17 23.39 1.04
C ALA A 13 -28.13 22.86 -0.41
N SER A 14 -27.30 23.47 -1.26
CA SER A 14 -27.21 23.11 -2.68
C SER A 14 -26.55 21.75 -2.82
N VAL A 15 -27.08 20.83 -3.64
CA VAL A 15 -26.52 19.47 -3.83
C VAL A 15 -25.02 19.50 -4.18
N ALA A 16 -24.55 20.56 -4.84
CA ALA A 16 -23.16 20.74 -5.21
C ALA A 16 -22.21 20.80 -4.00
N GLU A 17 -22.59 21.49 -2.91
CA GLU A 17 -21.75 21.60 -1.71
C GLU A 17 -21.55 20.26 -0.99
N MET A 18 -22.57 19.39 -1.04
CA MET A 18 -22.54 18.04 -0.47
C MET A 18 -21.52 17.17 -1.23
N ILE A 19 -21.54 17.29 -2.55
CA ILE A 19 -20.64 16.57 -3.44
C ILE A 19 -19.20 17.06 -3.24
N PHE A 20 -18.97 18.38 -3.23
CA PHE A 20 -17.62 18.93 -3.01
C PHE A 20 -17.02 18.52 -1.67
N ARG A 21 -17.79 18.61 -0.58
CA ARG A 21 -17.32 18.18 0.75
C ARG A 21 -17.05 16.68 0.85
N SER A 22 -17.85 15.86 0.19
CA SER A 22 -17.66 14.40 0.17
C SER A 22 -16.42 14.01 -0.64
N LEU A 23 -16.21 14.67 -1.78
CA LEU A 23 -15.01 14.49 -2.61
C LEU A 23 -13.76 14.92 -1.85
N ASP A 24 -13.80 16.03 -1.12
CA ASP A 24 -12.67 16.54 -0.33
C ASP A 24 -12.18 15.50 0.69
N ILE A 25 -13.11 14.89 1.45
CA ILE A 25 -12.79 13.81 2.41
C ILE A 25 -12.11 12.62 1.72
N ILE A 26 -12.62 12.16 0.58
CA ILE A 26 -12.03 11.05 -0.17
C ILE A 26 -10.63 11.42 -0.67
N THR A 27 -10.47 12.65 -1.17
CA THR A 27 -9.18 13.17 -1.61
C THR A 27 -8.24 13.51 -0.47
N ILE A 28 -8.65 13.50 0.80
CA ILE A 28 -7.74 13.64 1.97
C ILE A 28 -7.29 12.27 2.50
N VAL A 29 -8.13 11.24 2.36
CA VAL A 29 -7.83 9.88 2.85
C VAL A 29 -7.08 9.03 1.82
N VAL A 30 -7.40 9.17 0.54
CA VAL A 30 -6.74 8.47 -0.58
C VAL A 30 -5.58 9.24 -1.28
N PRO A 31 -5.26 10.52 -0.98
CA PRO A 31 -4.30 11.27 -1.78
C PRO A 31 -2.90 10.72 -1.62
N ALA A 32 -2.01 11.28 -2.43
CA ALA A 32 -0.56 11.09 -2.53
C ALA A 32 0.18 10.43 -1.36
N ALA A 33 -0.22 10.65 -0.10
CA ALA A 33 0.25 9.94 1.08
C ALA A 33 0.21 8.40 0.97
N LEU A 34 -0.85 7.80 0.42
CA LEU A 34 -0.96 6.34 0.34
C LEU A 34 0.10 5.71 -0.58
N PRO A 35 0.23 6.10 -1.86
CA PRO A 35 1.29 5.58 -2.73
C PRO A 35 2.69 5.99 -2.26
N ALA A 36 2.84 7.17 -1.65
CA ALA A 36 4.11 7.61 -1.07
C ALA A 36 4.55 6.71 0.10
N ALA A 37 3.64 6.39 1.03
CA ALA A 37 3.91 5.51 2.16
C ALA A 37 4.32 4.10 1.71
N MET A 38 3.64 3.54 0.71
CA MET A 38 4.00 2.25 0.13
C MET A 38 5.40 2.27 -0.49
N THR A 39 5.74 3.35 -1.19
CA THR A 39 7.05 3.52 -1.82
C THR A 39 8.16 3.64 -0.79
N ILE A 40 7.98 4.49 0.23
CA ILE A 40 8.94 4.69 1.33
C ILE A 40 9.17 3.37 2.09
N GLY A 41 8.10 2.65 2.43
CA GLY A 41 8.21 1.35 3.12
C GLY A 41 8.99 0.31 2.31
N THR A 42 8.81 0.29 0.99
CA THR A 42 9.52 -0.62 0.09
C THR A 42 11.00 -0.24 -0.05
N VAL A 43 11.30 1.05 -0.24
CA VAL A 43 12.68 1.56 -0.37
C VAL A 43 13.47 1.37 0.93
N TYR A 44 12.85 1.62 2.09
CA TYR A 44 13.46 1.39 3.40
C TYR A 44 13.82 -0.10 3.59
N SER A 45 12.88 -0.99 3.27
CA SER A 45 13.09 -2.44 3.32
C SER A 45 14.22 -2.88 2.37
N GLN A 46 14.28 -2.33 1.17
CA GLN A 46 15.34 -2.62 0.20
C GLN A 46 16.72 -2.14 0.71
N SER A 47 16.81 -0.95 1.31
CA SER A 47 18.05 -0.45 1.90
C SER A 47 18.56 -1.35 3.03
N ARG A 48 17.66 -1.84 3.87
CA ARG A 48 17.97 -2.79 4.95
C ARG A 48 18.44 -4.15 4.43
N LEU A 49 17.84 -4.68 3.37
CA LEU A 49 18.26 -5.91 2.69
C LEU A 49 19.62 -5.77 2.00
N LYS A 50 19.91 -4.61 1.40
CA LYS A 50 21.21 -4.32 0.76
C LYS A 50 22.37 -4.39 1.76
N LYS A 51 22.18 -3.96 3.01
CA LYS A 51 23.20 -4.11 4.09
C LYS A 51 23.53 -5.58 4.37
N LEU A 52 22.58 -6.48 4.15
CA LEU A 52 22.74 -7.93 4.27
C LEU A 52 23.23 -8.60 2.97
N LYS A 53 23.68 -7.82 1.97
CA LYS A 53 24.07 -8.29 0.62
C LYS A 53 22.94 -8.99 -0.16
N ILE A 54 21.67 -8.73 0.19
CA ILE A 54 20.49 -9.24 -0.53
C ILE A 54 19.97 -8.14 -1.46
N PHE A 55 20.03 -8.38 -2.78
CA PHE A 55 19.64 -7.40 -3.79
C PHE A 55 18.30 -7.78 -4.44
N CYS A 56 17.28 -6.95 -4.22
CA CYS A 56 15.99 -7.10 -4.90
C CYS A 56 15.98 -6.29 -6.20
N ILE A 57 15.86 -6.97 -7.35
CA ILE A 57 15.72 -6.35 -8.69
C ILE A 57 14.35 -5.66 -8.85
N SER A 58 13.32 -6.19 -8.22
CA SER A 58 11.96 -5.63 -8.25
C SER A 58 11.51 -5.32 -6.83
N PRO A 59 11.42 -4.03 -6.44
CA PRO A 59 10.97 -3.63 -5.11
C PRO A 59 9.58 -4.15 -4.70
N PRO A 60 8.56 -4.22 -5.59
CA PRO A 60 7.25 -4.78 -5.24
C PRO A 60 7.28 -6.22 -4.71
N ARG A 61 8.27 -7.03 -5.10
CA ARG A 61 8.41 -8.42 -4.62
C ARG A 61 8.69 -8.51 -3.12
N ILE A 62 9.25 -7.46 -2.52
CA ILE A 62 9.50 -7.39 -1.07
C ILE A 62 8.17 -7.48 -0.30
N ASN A 63 7.10 -6.86 -0.81
CA ASN A 63 5.78 -6.88 -0.17
C ASN A 63 5.08 -8.25 -0.28
N VAL A 64 5.36 -9.02 -1.33
CA VAL A 64 4.81 -10.39 -1.51
C VAL A 64 5.41 -11.35 -0.49
N CYS A 65 6.64 -11.11 -0.03
CA CYS A 65 7.35 -11.98 0.90
C CYS A 65 6.59 -12.17 2.23
N GLY A 66 5.86 -11.14 2.69
CA GLY A 66 5.02 -11.22 3.89
C GLY A 66 3.70 -12.00 3.70
N LYS A 67 3.35 -12.39 2.46
CA LYS A 67 2.10 -13.09 2.11
C LYS A 67 2.33 -14.53 1.65
N ILE A 68 3.57 -15.05 1.75
CA ILE A 68 3.91 -16.40 1.31
C ILE A 68 3.23 -17.43 2.22
N LYS A 69 2.51 -18.39 1.62
CA LYS A 69 1.85 -19.51 2.33
C LYS A 69 2.60 -20.84 2.20
N LEU A 70 3.46 -20.97 1.19
CA LEU A 70 4.26 -22.17 0.90
C LEU A 70 5.68 -21.74 0.53
N ALA A 71 6.67 -22.36 1.18
CA ALA A 71 8.07 -22.23 0.80
C ALA A 71 8.53 -23.57 0.22
N CYS A 72 8.83 -23.59 -1.08
CA CYS A 72 9.43 -24.75 -1.73
C CYS A 72 10.95 -24.68 -1.55
N PHE A 73 11.54 -25.70 -0.93
CA PHE A 73 12.99 -25.84 -0.82
C PHE A 73 13.47 -26.77 -1.93
N ASP A 74 14.25 -26.24 -2.87
CA ASP A 74 14.88 -27.06 -3.88
C ASP A 74 16.10 -27.76 -3.29
N LYS A 75 16.09 -29.10 -3.28
CA LYS A 75 17.24 -29.90 -2.87
C LYS A 75 18.10 -30.19 -4.09
N TYR A 76 18.89 -29.21 -4.53
CA TYR A 76 19.96 -29.50 -5.48
C TYR A 76 21.21 -29.94 -4.71
N ALA A 77 21.41 -31.25 -4.58
CA ALA A 77 22.70 -31.81 -4.22
C ALA A 77 23.54 -31.89 -5.51
N PRO A 78 24.55 -31.02 -5.73
CA PRO A 78 25.52 -31.28 -6.77
C PRO A 78 26.25 -32.58 -6.39
N ARG A 79 25.97 -33.65 -7.12
CA ARG A 79 26.85 -34.83 -7.13
C ARG A 79 28.19 -34.37 -7.70
N HIS A 80 29.21 -34.39 -6.85
CA HIS A 80 30.60 -34.70 -7.15
C HIS A 80 31.06 -34.47 -8.61
N LEU A 81 31.76 -33.36 -8.85
CA LEU A 81 32.79 -33.28 -9.88
C LEU A 81 34.07 -32.76 -9.21
N ILE A 82 34.73 -33.71 -8.54
CA ILE A 82 36.15 -33.75 -8.20
C ILE A 82 36.55 -35.20 -8.41
#